data_AF-A0A918GP66-F1
#
_entry.id   AF-A0A918GP66-F1
#
_cell.length_a   1.000
_cell.length_b   1.000
_cell.length_c   1.000
_cell.angle_alpha   90.00
_cell.angle_beta   90.00
_cell.angle_gamma   90.00
#
_symmetry.space_group_name_H-M   'P 1'
#
loop_
_entity.id
_entity.type
_entity.pdbx_description
1 polymer ?
#
loop_
_entity_poly.entity_id
_entity_poly.type
_entity_poly.pdbx_seq_one_letter_code
_entity_poly.pdbx_strand_id
1 'polypeptide(L)'
;MTPDPRADLARRQADLLRAVLADGPPPPGFDERMLAIEATALLAKRRRVNAIVDPDTAAELGDRYRELFDTWAKAHPRPAGTRARADAAAFREWALPAKRRRRWWQRR
;
A
#
# COMPACT_ATOMS: atom_id res chain seq x y z
N MET A 1 -9.58 -28.05 26.64
CA MET A 1 -8.50 -27.03 26.70
C MET A 1 -9.15 -25.71 26.34
N THR A 2 -9.35 -24.81 27.31
CA THR A 2 -9.96 -23.50 27.09
C THR A 2 -9.04 -22.67 26.16
N PRO A 3 -9.56 -21.94 25.17
CA PRO A 3 -8.72 -21.12 24.31
C PRO A 3 -7.93 -20.11 25.14
N ASP A 4 -6.63 -19.92 24.85
CA ASP A 4 -5.83 -18.87 25.48
C ASP A 4 -6.42 -17.50 25.10
N PRO A 5 -6.93 -16.71 26.06
CA PRO A 5 -7.55 -15.41 25.78
C PRO A 5 -6.63 -14.44 25.04
N ARG A 6 -5.30 -14.52 25.27
CA ARG A 6 -4.33 -13.66 24.57
C ARG A 6 -4.19 -14.05 23.11
N ALA A 7 -4.16 -15.35 22.82
CA ALA A 7 -4.12 -15.85 21.46
C ALA A 7 -5.40 -15.48 20.69
N ASP A 8 -6.57 -15.55 21.32
CA ASP A 8 -7.82 -15.13 20.69
C ASP A 8 -7.83 -13.63 20.37
N LEU A 9 -7.38 -12.78 21.30
CA LEU A 9 -7.26 -11.34 21.07
C LEU A 9 -6.31 -11.03 19.91
N ALA A 10 -5.12 -11.64 19.90
CA ALA A 10 -4.12 -11.43 18.85
C ALA A 10 -4.67 -11.82 17.47
N ARG A 11 -5.42 -12.93 17.39
CA ARG A 11 -6.10 -13.35 16.16
C ARG A 11 -7.11 -12.31 15.67
N ARG A 12 -7.98 -11.82 16.56
CA ARG A 12 -8.98 -10.78 16.20
C ARG A 12 -8.33 -9.47 15.78
N GLN A 13 -7.23 -9.06 16.43
CA GLN A 13 -6.45 -7.89 16.00
C GLN A 13 -5.85 -8.09 14.60
N ALA A 14 -5.33 -9.29 14.31
CA ALA A 14 -4.82 -9.61 12.98
C ALA A 14 -5.93 -9.66 11.92
N ASP A 15 -7.14 -10.15 12.26
CA ASP A 15 -8.31 -10.09 11.37
C ASP A 15 -8.69 -8.64 11.06
N LEU A 16 -8.75 -7.77 12.08
CA LEU A 16 -9.05 -6.35 11.91
C LEU A 16 -8.01 -5.66 11.03
N LEU A 17 -6.71 -5.90 11.28
CA LEU A 17 -5.64 -5.33 10.47
C LEU A 17 -5.73 -5.77 9.01
N ARG A 18 -6.07 -7.04 8.75
CA ARG A 18 -6.30 -7.53 7.38
C ARG A 18 -7.48 -6.81 6.72
N ALA A 19 -8.58 -6.61 7.44
CA ALA A 19 -9.74 -5.91 6.91
C ALA A 19 -9.43 -4.47 6.48
N VAL A 20 -8.62 -3.73 7.24
CA VAL A 20 -8.32 -2.33 6.92
C VAL A 20 -7.07 -2.09 6.05
N LEU A 21 -6.15 -3.07 5.96
CA LEU A 21 -4.87 -2.89 5.25
C LEU A 21 -4.68 -3.82 4.05
N ALA A 22 -5.45 -4.89 3.92
CA ALA A 22 -5.21 -5.96 2.97
C ALA A 22 -6.50 -6.57 2.39
N ASP A 23 -7.58 -5.78 2.29
CA ASP A 23 -8.87 -6.17 1.73
C ASP A 23 -9.46 -7.47 2.33
N GLY A 24 -9.16 -7.73 3.61
CA GLY A 24 -9.74 -8.85 4.34
C GLY A 24 -11.22 -8.66 4.63
N PRO A 25 -11.97 -9.74 4.92
CA PRO A 25 -13.37 -9.62 5.30
C PRO A 25 -13.52 -8.86 6.64
N PRO A 26 -14.62 -8.10 6.82
CA PRO A 26 -14.89 -7.40 8.07
C PRO A 26 -15.06 -8.42 9.22
N PRO A 27 -14.33 -8.29 10.35
CA PRO A 27 -14.49 -9.20 11.47
C PRO A 27 -15.86 -9.01 12.16
N PRO A 28 -16.44 -10.06 12.78
CA PRO A 28 -17.69 -9.94 13.53
C PRO A 28 -17.65 -8.84 14.59
N GLY A 29 -18.72 -8.06 14.69
CA GLY A 29 -18.87 -6.98 15.67
C GLY A 29 -18.26 -5.64 15.24
N PHE A 30 -17.66 -5.55 14.06
CA PHE A 30 -17.26 -4.28 13.46
C PHE A 30 -18.25 -3.82 12.38
N ASP A 31 -18.47 -2.51 12.32
CA ASP A 31 -19.26 -1.88 11.26
C ASP A 31 -18.45 -1.83 9.96
N GLU A 32 -18.95 -2.50 8.92
CA GLU A 32 -18.30 -2.61 7.61
C GLU A 32 -18.08 -1.24 6.95
N ARG A 33 -19.04 -0.31 7.10
CA ARG A 33 -18.92 1.05 6.53
C ARG A 33 -17.82 1.81 7.24
N MET A 34 -17.70 1.69 8.55
CA MET A 34 -16.62 2.31 9.32
C MET A 34 -15.25 1.75 8.94
N LEU A 35 -15.15 0.44 8.70
CA LEU A 35 -13.91 -0.18 8.22
C LEU A 35 -13.53 0.32 6.82
N ALA A 36 -14.49 0.49 5.91
CA ALA A 36 -14.24 1.03 4.58
C ALA A 36 -13.75 2.49 4.61
N ILE A 37 -14.30 3.31 5.52
CA ILE A 37 -13.84 4.68 5.75
C ILE A 37 -12.39 4.68 6.25
N GLU A 38 -12.08 3.82 7.24
CA GLU A 38 -10.73 3.73 7.79
C GLU A 38 -9.73 3.23 6.74
N ALA A 39 -10.06 2.21 5.95
CA ALA A 39 -9.22 1.73 4.86
C ALA A 39 -8.90 2.85 3.84
N THR A 40 -9.90 3.67 3.50
CA THR A 40 -9.73 4.83 2.62
C THR A 40 -8.81 5.88 3.23
N ALA A 41 -8.96 6.18 4.53
CA ALA A 41 -8.10 7.12 5.24
C ALA A 41 -6.65 6.63 5.31
N LEU A 42 -6.45 5.33 5.57
CA LEU A 42 -5.13 4.69 5.62
C LEU A 42 -4.45 4.68 4.25
N LEU A 43 -5.19 4.40 3.18
CA LEU A 43 -4.67 4.52 1.80
C LEU A 43 -4.23 5.96 1.50
N ALA A 44 -5.05 6.95 1.85
CA ALA A 44 -4.71 8.35 1.66
C ALA A 44 -3.46 8.76 2.45
N LYS A 45 -3.32 8.26 3.69
CA LYS A 45 -2.13 8.47 4.52
C LYS A 45 -0.89 7.83 3.90
N ARG A 46 -0.98 6.58 3.43
CA ARG A 46 0.12 5.87 2.75
C ARG A 46 0.60 6.67 1.54
N ARG A 47 -0.33 7.12 0.69
CA ARG A 47 -0.05 7.97 -0.48
C ARG A 47 0.66 9.27 -0.10
N ARG A 48 0.16 9.98 0.92
CA ARG A 48 0.80 11.22 1.39
C ARG A 48 2.23 10.98 1.89
N VAL A 49 2.44 9.94 2.68
CA VAL A 49 3.78 9.60 3.19
C VAL A 49 4.71 9.22 2.04
N ASN A 50 4.23 8.47 1.06
CA ASN A 50 4.99 8.10 -0.12
C ASN A 50 5.47 9.34 -0.91
N ALA A 51 4.57 10.29 -1.18
CA ALA A 51 4.91 11.55 -1.85
C ALA A 51 5.88 12.44 -1.04
N ILE A 52 5.84 12.39 0.30
CA ILE A 52 6.81 13.09 1.15
C ILE A 52 8.20 12.44 1.06
N VAL A 53 8.24 11.11 0.96
CA VAL A 53 9.49 10.34 0.95
C VAL A 53 10.19 10.35 -0.41
N ASP A 54 9.42 10.34 -1.50
CA ASP A 54 9.92 10.44 -2.88
C ASP A 54 9.15 11.52 -3.66
N PRO A 55 9.42 12.80 -3.38
CA PRO A 55 8.73 13.92 -4.02
C PRO A 55 9.04 14.02 -5.52
N ASP A 56 10.22 13.55 -5.96
CA ASP A 56 10.61 13.59 -7.37
C ASP A 56 9.73 12.68 -8.21
N THR A 57 9.49 11.43 -7.75
CA THR A 57 8.55 10.52 -8.42
C THR A 57 7.14 11.10 -8.43
N ALA A 58 6.70 11.74 -7.34
CA ALA A 58 5.38 12.38 -7.30
C ALA A 58 5.27 13.54 -8.30
N ALA A 59 6.31 14.37 -8.40
CA ALA A 59 6.37 15.47 -9.35
C ALA A 59 6.42 14.98 -10.82
N GLU A 60 7.19 13.93 -11.11
CA GLU A 60 7.29 13.35 -12.46
C GLU A 60 5.94 12.77 -12.93
N LEU A 61 5.19 12.14 -12.03
CA LEU A 61 3.87 11.58 -12.35
C LEU A 61 2.75 12.64 -12.40
N GLY A 62 2.93 13.78 -11.73
CA GLY A 62 1.99 14.90 -11.72
C GLY A 62 0.56 14.46 -11.35
N ASP A 63 -0.42 14.89 -12.14
CA ASP A 63 -1.85 14.60 -11.92
C ASP A 63 -2.17 13.10 -11.90
N ARG A 64 -1.35 12.27 -12.55
CA ARG A 64 -1.52 10.81 -12.59
C ARG A 64 -1.08 10.12 -11.30
N TYR A 65 -0.31 10.80 -10.44
CA TYR A 65 0.25 10.21 -9.22
C TYR A 65 -0.81 9.53 -8.37
N ARG A 66 -1.93 10.22 -8.13
CA ARG A 66 -2.98 9.71 -7.25
C ARG A 66 -3.60 8.41 -7.77
N GLU A 67 -4.00 8.41 -9.04
CA GLU A 67 -4.65 7.25 -9.67
C GLU A 67 -3.70 6.05 -9.75
N LEU A 68 -2.45 6.29 -10.15
CA LEU A 68 -1.42 5.26 -10.23
C LEU A 68 -1.08 4.70 -8.85
N PHE A 69 -0.94 5.56 -7.84
CA PHE A 69 -0.66 5.11 -6.48
C PHE A 69 -1.80 4.25 -5.93
N ASP A 70 -3.05 4.66 -6.11
CA ASP A 70 -4.20 3.90 -5.58
C ASP A 70 -4.34 2.55 -6.28
N THR A 71 -4.08 2.50 -7.59
CA THR A 71 -4.06 1.25 -8.37
C THR A 71 -2.98 0.31 -7.88
N TRP A 72 -1.76 0.83 -7.73
CA TRP A 72 -0.63 0.04 -7.22
C TRP A 72 -0.88 -0.45 -5.80
N ALA A 73 -1.33 0.43 -4.89
CA ALA A 73 -1.50 0.11 -3.49
C ALA A 73 -2.54 -0.99 -3.25
N LYS A 74 -3.60 -1.06 -4.07
CA LYS A 74 -4.59 -2.14 -4.04
C LYS A 74 -3.99 -3.48 -4.47
N ALA A 75 -3.19 -3.50 -5.52
CA ALA A 75 -2.50 -4.71 -5.98
C ALA A 75 -1.32 -5.12 -5.07
N HIS A 76 -0.84 -4.21 -4.23
CA HIS A 76 0.33 -4.41 -3.37
C HIS A 76 0.02 -4.01 -1.91
N PRO A 77 -0.76 -4.84 -1.19
CA PRO A 77 -0.97 -4.68 0.25
C PRO A 77 0.38 -4.57 0.97
N ARG A 78 0.52 -3.58 1.85
CA ARG A 78 1.80 -3.28 2.49
C ARG A 78 2.05 -4.23 3.66
N PRO A 79 3.12 -5.04 3.65
CA PRO A 79 3.46 -5.89 4.79
C PRO A 79 3.71 -5.08 6.06
N ALA A 80 3.43 -5.68 7.22
CA ALA A 80 3.75 -5.09 8.51
C ALA A 80 5.27 -4.86 8.61
N GLY A 81 5.68 -3.70 9.12
CA GLY A 81 7.10 -3.34 9.28
C GLY A 81 7.78 -2.79 8.03
N THR A 82 7.12 -2.74 6.86
CA THR A 82 7.69 -2.11 5.67
C THR A 82 8.00 -0.64 5.93
N ARG A 83 9.28 -0.26 5.79
CA ARG A 83 9.75 1.12 5.95
C ARG A 83 9.20 2.00 4.83
N ALA A 84 8.88 3.25 5.14
CA ALA A 84 8.32 4.19 4.15
C ALA A 84 9.20 4.37 2.90
N ARG A 85 10.54 4.39 3.06
CA ARG A 85 11.49 4.43 1.93
C ARG A 85 11.40 3.21 1.02
N ALA A 86 11.20 2.02 1.58
CA ALA A 86 11.06 0.80 0.80
C ALA A 86 9.72 0.78 0.04
N ASP A 87 8.64 1.28 0.66
CA ASP A 87 7.34 1.45 0.01
C ASP A 87 7.42 2.44 -1.17
N ALA A 88 8.13 3.55 -0.99
CA ALA A 88 8.40 4.54 -2.04
C ALA A 88 9.20 3.96 -3.20
N ALA A 89 10.28 3.23 -2.91
CA ALA A 89 11.08 2.57 -3.94
C ALA A 89 10.25 1.56 -4.76
N ALA A 90 9.45 0.72 -4.10
CA ALA A 90 8.60 -0.26 -4.77
C ALA A 90 7.53 0.41 -5.66
N PHE A 91 6.92 1.50 -5.19
CA PHE A 91 5.98 2.26 -6.02
C PHE A 91 6.68 2.87 -7.25
N ARG A 92 7.85 3.50 -7.05
CA ARG A 92 8.64 4.09 -8.14
C ARG A 92 9.01 3.06 -9.20
N GLU A 93 9.51 1.89 -8.79
CA GLU A 93 9.87 0.81 -9.70
C GLU A 93 8.67 0.35 -10.55
N TRP A 94 7.48 0.28 -9.94
CA TRP A 94 6.26 -0.07 -10.64
C TRP A 94 5.77 1.05 -11.57
N ALA A 95 5.81 2.31 -11.13
CA ALA A 95 5.22 3.44 -11.85
C ALA A 95 6.12 4.00 -12.96
N LEU A 96 7.44 3.91 -12.78
CA LEU A 96 8.47 4.46 -13.68
C LEU A 96 9.49 3.38 -14.04
N PRO A 97 9.09 2.33 -14.79
CA PRO A 97 10.00 1.26 -15.17
C PRO A 97 11.18 1.85 -15.97
N ALA A 98 12.39 1.37 -15.67
CA ALA A 98 13.61 1.90 -16.26
C ALA A 98 13.51 2.01 -17.79
N LYS A 99 13.79 3.20 -18.33
CA LYS A 99 13.88 3.40 -19.78
C LYS A 99 14.91 2.41 -20.32
N ARG A 100 14.49 1.45 -21.16
CA ARG A 100 15.40 0.53 -21.86
C ARG A 100 16.48 1.38 -22.52
N ARG A 101 17.73 1.28 -22.04
CA ARG A 101 18.87 1.96 -22.67
C ARG A 101 18.87 1.54 -24.14
N ARG A 102 18.51 2.47 -25.04
CA ARG A 102 18.65 2.26 -26.49
C ARG A 102 20.11 1.94 -26.72
N ARG A 103 20.38 0.69 -27.05
CA ARG A 103 21.71 0.18 -27.38
C ARG A 103 22.20 0.97 -28.58
N TRP A 104 23.15 1.86 -28.35
CA TRP A 104 23.67 2.82 -29.34
C TRP A 104 24.37 2.14 -30.54
N TRP A 105 24.53 0.83 -30.51
CA TRP A 105 25.16 -0.01 -31.53
C TRP A 105 24.22 -0.51 -32.66
N GLN A 106 22.93 -0.15 -32.67
CA GLN A 106 21.96 -0.60 -33.70
C GLN A 106 21.77 0.39 -34.87
N ARG A 107 22.79 1.16 -35.22
CA ARG A 107 22.83 1.89 -36.50
C ARG A 107 23.88 1.24 -37.40
N ARG A 108 23.41 0.40 -38.31
CA ARG A 108 24.11 0.03 -39.55
C ARG A 108 23.45 0.79 -40.69
#